data_AF-A0A952YRJ9-F1
#
_entry.id   AF-A0A952YRJ9-F1
#
_cell.length_a   1.000
_cell.length_b   1.000
_cell.length_c   1.000
_cell.angle_alpha   90.00
_cell.angle_beta   90.00
_cell.angle_gamma   90.00
#
_symmetry.space_group_name_H-M   'P 1'
#
loop_
_entity.id
_entity.type
_entity.pdbx_description
1 polymer ?
#
loop_
_entity_poly.entity_id
_entity_poly.type
_entity_poly.pdbx_seq_one_letter_code
_entity_poly.pdbx_strand_id
1 'polypeptide(L)'
;MNDAPEPAAAPVSTPPDPAAEAERRERFMQVAGPGQLHAAALALLLTPGRAREMAVWRDECRHTVGAKELRNELMKVPWPERMPWLERFVGRVAQGPLDKRQQLLRAVRRLIAADGRALALDRLRWLAIRHALGDVKALARPAAAEVELEGLATGTALQIGRLSAFLSRIVPSPEIDIDVMSGAATSGERWWRDVMQPWPDAGATRDMPDANALVSALHDVQALPWMLRPVLVRRWVDAAVALSPAGQIAPPAAEALRIAGRLLDSPLPPAVAACFVEVDVA
;
A
#
# COMPACT_ATOMS: atom_id res chain seq x y z
N MET A 1 7.88 -38.58 -42.99
CA MET A 1 8.81 -37.63 -42.37
C MET A 1 8.06 -36.32 -42.21
N ASN A 2 7.48 -36.11 -41.02
CA ASN A 2 6.81 -34.87 -40.66
C ASN A 2 7.86 -33.98 -39.98
N ASP A 3 8.33 -32.96 -40.67
CA ASP A 3 9.06 -31.85 -40.06
C ASP A 3 8.06 -30.99 -39.29
N ALA A 4 8.08 -31.12 -37.96
CA ALA A 4 7.41 -30.18 -37.08
C ALA A 4 8.33 -28.95 -36.91
N PRO A 5 7.83 -27.72 -37.10
CA PRO A 5 8.64 -26.53 -36.88
C PRO A 5 8.96 -26.37 -35.39
N GLU A 6 10.24 -26.19 -35.11
CA GLU A 6 10.83 -25.95 -33.80
C GLU A 6 10.18 -24.71 -33.13
N PRO A 7 9.76 -24.78 -31.86
CA PRO A 7 9.13 -23.64 -31.19
C PRO A 7 10.14 -22.50 -31.04
N ALA A 8 9.83 -21.36 -31.65
CA ALA A 8 10.59 -20.13 -31.52
C ALA A 8 10.88 -19.81 -30.05
N ALA A 9 12.17 -19.82 -29.68
CA ALA A 9 12.66 -19.43 -28.38
C ALA A 9 12.10 -18.04 -28.01
N ALA A 10 11.45 -17.95 -26.84
CA ALA A 10 10.98 -16.69 -26.31
C ALA A 10 12.14 -15.68 -26.23
N PRO A 11 11.91 -14.39 -26.54
CA PRO A 11 12.97 -13.39 -26.49
C PRO A 11 13.56 -13.34 -25.08
N VAL A 12 14.85 -13.64 -24.98
CA VAL A 12 15.64 -13.49 -23.76
C VAL A 12 15.62 -12.00 -23.41
N SER A 13 14.83 -11.64 -22.40
CA SER A 13 14.77 -10.29 -21.87
C SER A 13 16.18 -9.92 -21.39
N THR A 14 16.83 -8.96 -22.06
CA THR A 14 18.16 -8.48 -21.67
C THR A 14 18.09 -7.99 -20.23
N PRO A 15 18.99 -8.43 -19.33
CA PRO A 15 19.00 -7.91 -17.96
C PRO A 15 19.17 -6.39 -18.00
N PRO A 16 18.46 -5.64 -17.14
CA PRO A 16 18.53 -4.19 -17.14
C PRO A 16 19.95 -3.71 -16.84
N ASP A 17 20.39 -2.67 -17.57
CA ASP A 17 21.71 -2.09 -17.38
C ASP A 17 21.79 -1.40 -16.00
N PRO A 18 22.64 -1.88 -15.07
CA PRO A 18 22.73 -1.33 -13.71
C PRO A 18 23.20 0.13 -13.70
N ALA A 19 23.97 0.56 -14.71
CA ALA A 19 24.39 1.95 -14.82
C ALA A 19 23.21 2.87 -15.17
N ALA A 20 22.35 2.43 -16.09
CA ALA A 20 21.13 3.17 -16.45
C ALA A 20 20.11 3.23 -15.30
N GLU A 21 20.05 2.20 -14.45
CA GLU A 21 19.24 2.23 -13.22
C GLU A 21 19.77 3.21 -12.19
N ALA A 22 21.09 3.24 -11.96
CA ALA A 22 21.71 4.18 -11.03
C ALA A 22 21.51 5.64 -11.47
N GLU A 23 21.71 5.93 -12.76
CA GLU A 23 21.49 7.26 -13.33
C GLU A 23 20.00 7.68 -13.21
N ARG A 24 19.07 6.74 -13.42
CA ARG A 24 17.63 7.00 -13.22
C ARG A 24 17.33 7.35 -11.76
N ARG A 25 17.88 6.60 -10.80
CA ARG A 25 17.72 6.88 -9.37
C ARG A 25 18.28 8.26 -9.02
N GLU A 26 19.46 8.61 -9.53
CA GLU A 26 20.05 9.95 -9.34
C GLU A 26 19.13 11.05 -9.87
N ARG A 27 18.57 10.88 -11.08
CA ARG A 27 17.58 11.84 -11.63
C ARG A 27 16.34 11.97 -10.74
N PHE A 28 15.84 10.88 -10.17
CA PHE A 28 14.71 10.94 -9.23
C PHE A 28 15.06 11.66 -7.93
N MET A 29 16.29 11.53 -7.44
CA MET A 29 16.76 12.29 -6.27
C MET A 29 16.71 13.81 -6.53
N GLN A 30 17.00 14.23 -7.77
CA GLN A 30 17.00 15.63 -8.19
C GLN A 30 15.60 16.23 -8.37
N VAL A 31 14.52 15.43 -8.38
CA VAL A 31 13.14 15.93 -8.51
C VAL A 31 12.74 16.75 -7.29
N ALA A 32 12.77 18.08 -7.40
CA ALA A 32 12.53 18.99 -6.27
C ALA A 32 11.34 19.94 -6.44
N GLY A 33 10.94 20.23 -7.68
CA GLY A 33 9.87 21.20 -7.93
C GLY A 33 8.53 20.71 -7.38
N PRO A 34 7.69 21.58 -6.77
CA PRO A 34 6.42 21.17 -6.18
C PRO A 34 5.47 20.54 -7.22
N GLY A 35 5.46 21.07 -8.45
CA GLY A 35 4.71 20.47 -9.56
C GLY A 35 5.27 19.13 -10.02
N GLN A 36 6.59 18.94 -9.98
CA GLN A 36 7.24 17.69 -10.35
C GLN A 36 7.02 16.61 -9.29
N LEU A 37 7.14 16.94 -8.00
CA LEU A 37 6.82 16.05 -6.88
C LEU A 37 5.35 15.61 -6.93
N HIS A 38 4.44 16.55 -7.20
CA HIS A 38 3.02 16.26 -7.40
C HIS A 38 2.81 15.30 -8.58
N ALA A 39 3.40 15.59 -9.74
CA ALA A 39 3.29 14.74 -10.93
C ALA A 39 3.87 13.33 -10.71
N ALA A 40 5.00 13.24 -10.00
CA ALA A 40 5.68 11.98 -9.67
C ALA A 40 4.84 11.11 -8.74
N ALA A 41 4.30 11.69 -7.66
CA ALA A 41 3.43 10.99 -6.73
C ALA A 41 2.19 10.43 -7.44
N LEU A 42 1.52 11.24 -8.27
CA LEU A 42 0.38 10.76 -9.06
C LEU A 42 0.77 9.71 -10.10
N ALA A 43 1.94 9.81 -10.73
CA ALA A 43 2.40 8.85 -11.72
C ALA A 43 2.61 7.44 -11.13
N LEU A 44 3.09 7.36 -9.89
CA LEU A 44 3.29 6.08 -9.18
C LEU A 44 1.98 5.42 -8.75
N LEU A 45 0.87 6.17 -8.70
CA LEU A 45 -0.47 5.67 -8.38
C LEU A 45 -1.25 5.21 -9.62
N LEU A 46 -0.74 5.47 -10.83
CA LEU A 46 -1.43 5.09 -12.06
C LEU A 46 -1.47 3.58 -12.23
N THR A 47 -2.65 3.07 -12.57
CA THR A 47 -2.84 1.71 -13.05
C THR A 47 -2.54 1.66 -14.56
N PRO A 48 -1.59 0.82 -15.01
CA PRO A 48 -1.28 0.68 -16.43
C PRO A 48 -2.54 0.37 -17.27
N GLY A 49 -2.72 1.10 -18.37
CA GLY A 49 -3.84 0.88 -19.30
C GLY A 49 -5.16 1.57 -18.93
N ARG A 50 -5.27 2.23 -17.77
CA ARG A 50 -6.48 2.98 -17.39
C ARG A 50 -6.51 4.38 -18.02
N ALA A 51 -7.31 4.53 -19.09
CA ALA A 51 -7.39 5.78 -19.84
C ALA A 51 -7.94 6.96 -19.02
N ARG A 52 -8.89 6.72 -18.11
CA ARG A 52 -9.50 7.79 -17.29
C ARG A 52 -8.54 8.30 -16.23
N GLU A 53 -7.85 7.42 -15.52
CA GLU A 53 -6.78 7.80 -14.58
C GLU A 53 -5.68 8.61 -15.29
N MET A 54 -5.28 8.16 -16.49
CA MET A 54 -4.32 8.88 -17.31
C MET A 54 -4.80 10.28 -17.73
N ALA A 55 -6.09 10.44 -18.05
CA ALA A 55 -6.68 11.73 -18.38
C ALA A 55 -6.64 12.68 -17.17
N VAL A 56 -6.97 12.20 -15.97
CA VAL A 56 -6.85 12.97 -14.73
C VAL A 56 -5.39 13.38 -14.51
N TRP A 57 -4.45 12.45 -14.59
CA TRP A 57 -3.02 12.75 -14.42
C TRP A 57 -2.54 13.84 -15.38
N ARG A 58 -2.95 13.78 -16.66
CA ARG A 58 -2.59 14.79 -17.67
C ARG A 58 -3.15 16.17 -17.32
N ASP A 59 -4.38 16.26 -16.85
CA ASP A 59 -4.99 17.54 -16.47
C ASP A 59 -4.29 18.16 -15.25
N GLU A 60 -4.01 17.37 -14.22
CA GLU A 60 -3.28 17.83 -13.02
C GLU A 60 -1.87 18.32 -13.35
N CYS A 61 -1.22 17.68 -14.34
CA CYS A 61 0.18 17.94 -14.69
C CYS A 61 0.37 18.86 -15.90
N ARG A 62 -0.71 19.44 -16.46
CA ARG A 62 -0.67 20.19 -17.74
C ARG A 62 0.33 21.35 -17.75
N HIS A 63 0.58 21.96 -16.59
CA HIS A 63 1.47 23.11 -16.41
C HIS A 63 2.84 22.74 -15.82
N THR A 64 3.10 21.44 -15.63
CA THR A 64 4.35 20.94 -15.05
C THR A 64 5.32 20.56 -16.17
N VAL A 65 6.39 21.35 -16.31
CA VAL A 65 7.49 21.07 -17.25
C VAL A 65 8.14 19.73 -16.92
N GLY A 66 8.34 18.88 -17.93
CA GLY A 66 9.00 17.58 -17.79
C GLY A 66 8.14 16.48 -17.15
N ALA A 67 6.86 16.72 -16.86
CA ALA A 67 6.02 15.73 -16.18
C ALA A 67 5.83 14.44 -16.99
N LYS A 68 5.74 14.54 -18.32
CA LYS A 68 5.54 13.38 -19.21
C LYS A 68 6.79 12.50 -19.24
N GLU A 69 7.96 13.12 -19.33
CA GLU A 69 9.26 12.46 -19.32
C GLU A 69 9.47 11.76 -17.97
N LEU A 70 9.22 12.48 -16.86
CA LEU A 70 9.31 11.93 -15.51
C LEU A 70 8.39 10.72 -15.31
N ARG A 71 7.13 10.82 -15.76
CA ARG A 71 6.19 9.68 -15.72
C ARG A 71 6.71 8.49 -16.52
N ASN A 72 7.21 8.71 -17.74
CA ASN A 72 7.72 7.63 -18.58
C ASN A 72 8.88 6.88 -17.90
N GLU A 73 9.76 7.60 -17.21
CA GLU A 73 10.82 6.98 -16.41
C GLU A 73 10.27 6.23 -15.19
N LEU A 74 9.29 6.82 -14.46
CA LEU A 74 8.65 6.17 -13.32
C LEU A 74 7.89 4.89 -13.71
N MET A 75 7.35 4.81 -14.92
CA MET A 75 6.67 3.60 -15.40
C MET A 75 7.64 2.44 -15.69
N LYS A 76 8.94 2.72 -15.83
CA LYS A 76 10.00 1.71 -15.99
C LYS A 76 10.56 1.23 -14.66
N VAL A 77 10.15 1.82 -13.54
CA VAL A 77 10.64 1.47 -12.21
C VAL A 77 10.12 0.08 -11.82
N PRO A 78 11.01 -0.84 -11.37
CA PRO A 78 10.60 -2.16 -10.93
C PRO A 78 9.72 -2.05 -9.68
N TRP A 79 8.80 -3.00 -9.50
CA TRP A 79 7.81 -2.97 -8.41
C TRP A 79 8.42 -2.70 -7.01
N PRO A 80 9.54 -3.34 -6.59
CA PRO A 80 10.13 -3.13 -5.26
C PRO A 80 10.53 -1.68 -4.94
N GLU A 81 10.75 -0.85 -5.96
CA GLU A 81 11.17 0.54 -5.81
C GLU A 81 10.00 1.54 -5.83
N ARG A 82 8.83 1.14 -6.34
CA ARG A 82 7.71 2.08 -6.58
C ARG A 82 7.18 2.71 -5.30
N MET A 83 6.96 1.89 -4.27
CA MET A 83 6.46 2.37 -2.98
C MET A 83 7.51 3.25 -2.26
N PRO A 84 8.79 2.85 -2.13
CA PRO A 84 9.85 3.73 -1.63
C PRO A 84 9.92 5.11 -2.30
N TRP A 85 9.83 5.16 -3.63
CA TRP A 85 9.81 6.43 -4.36
C TRP A 85 8.55 7.27 -4.07
N LEU A 86 7.38 6.63 -4.01
CA LEU A 86 6.13 7.32 -3.67
C LEU A 86 6.24 7.96 -2.29
N GLU A 87 6.74 7.21 -1.31
CA GLU A 87 6.92 7.65 0.07
C GLU A 87 7.88 8.85 0.15
N ARG A 88 9.01 8.78 -0.57
CA ARG A 88 9.97 9.88 -0.65
C ARG A 88 9.36 11.14 -1.26
N PHE A 89 8.65 11.02 -2.39
CA PHE A 89 8.02 12.19 -3.02
C PHE A 89 6.93 12.80 -2.12
N VAL A 90 6.11 11.97 -1.49
CA VAL A 90 5.07 12.42 -0.55
C VAL A 90 5.69 13.08 0.69
N GLY A 91 6.77 12.52 1.25
CA GLY A 91 7.50 13.11 2.37
C GLY A 91 8.05 14.50 2.04
N ARG A 92 8.60 14.68 0.84
CA ARG A 92 9.05 16.00 0.37
C ARG A 92 7.89 16.98 0.17
N VAL A 93 6.73 16.53 -0.29
CA VAL A 93 5.52 17.38 -0.35
C VAL A 93 5.03 17.73 1.06
N ALA A 94 5.16 16.81 2.02
CA ALA A 94 4.76 17.03 3.41
C ALA A 94 5.56 18.16 4.10
N GLN A 95 6.84 18.32 3.73
CA GLN A 95 7.69 19.42 4.18
C GLN A 95 7.34 20.78 3.54
N GLY A 96 6.47 20.77 2.51
CA GLY A 96 6.08 21.96 1.78
C GLY A 96 4.85 22.70 2.33
N PRO A 97 4.45 23.80 1.65
CA PRO A 97 3.28 24.60 2.00
C PRO A 97 1.96 23.80 2.06
N LEU A 98 1.04 24.21 2.94
CA LEU A 98 -0.25 23.53 3.16
C LEU A 98 -1.10 23.45 1.88
N ASP A 99 -1.07 24.46 1.01
CA ASP A 99 -1.82 24.46 -0.24
C ASP A 99 -1.37 23.32 -1.16
N LYS A 100 -0.05 23.03 -1.22
CA LYS A 100 0.50 21.92 -2.02
C LYS A 100 0.13 20.56 -1.46
N ARG A 101 0.14 20.42 -0.14
CA ARG A 101 -0.33 19.20 0.54
C ARG A 101 -1.80 18.93 0.23
N GLN A 102 -2.66 19.94 0.38
CA GLN A 102 -4.09 19.83 0.05
C GLN A 102 -4.35 19.59 -1.43
N GLN A 103 -3.57 20.22 -2.31
CA GLN A 103 -3.66 20.02 -3.76
C GLN A 103 -3.37 18.56 -4.13
N LEU A 104 -2.30 17.98 -3.58
CA LEU A 104 -1.98 16.56 -3.80
C LEU A 104 -3.11 15.65 -3.31
N LEU A 105 -3.65 15.87 -2.11
CA LEU A 105 -4.75 15.05 -1.59
C LEU A 105 -6.00 15.07 -2.47
N ARG A 106 -6.38 16.26 -2.99
CA ARG A 106 -7.52 16.38 -3.90
C ARG A 106 -7.26 15.67 -5.22
N ALA A 107 -6.06 15.80 -5.77
CA ALA A 107 -5.67 15.15 -7.02
C ALA A 107 -5.62 13.63 -6.91
N VAL A 108 -5.04 13.09 -5.82
CA VAL A 108 -5.03 11.65 -5.53
C VAL A 108 -6.46 11.11 -5.45
N ARG A 109 -7.35 11.81 -4.73
CA ARG A 109 -8.76 11.41 -4.63
C ARG A 109 -9.46 11.39 -5.99
N ARG A 110 -9.21 12.39 -6.84
CA ARG A 110 -9.76 12.43 -8.22
C ARG A 110 -9.22 11.28 -9.08
N LEU A 111 -7.92 11.00 -8.98
CA LEU A 111 -7.26 9.94 -9.74
C LEU A 111 -7.82 8.56 -9.38
N ILE A 112 -7.90 8.24 -8.10
CA ILE A 112 -8.44 6.96 -7.61
C ILE A 112 -9.94 6.80 -7.93
N ALA A 113 -10.69 7.91 -8.00
CA ALA A 113 -12.10 7.90 -8.35
C ALA A 113 -12.37 7.91 -9.87
N ALA A 114 -11.34 8.07 -10.71
CA ALA A 114 -11.51 8.33 -12.15
C ALA A 114 -12.27 7.21 -12.88
N ASP A 115 -12.06 5.96 -12.45
CA ASP A 115 -12.74 4.79 -13.03
C ASP A 115 -14.07 4.46 -12.35
N GLY A 116 -14.50 5.26 -11.37
CA GLY A 116 -15.76 5.06 -10.62
C GLY A 116 -15.69 3.92 -9.60
N ARG A 117 -14.54 3.24 -9.46
CA ARG A 117 -14.31 2.19 -8.47
C ARG A 117 -12.92 2.35 -7.86
N ALA A 118 -12.86 2.74 -6.59
CA ALA A 118 -11.62 2.75 -5.82
C ALA A 118 -11.34 1.34 -5.26
N LEU A 119 -10.26 0.69 -5.71
CA LEU A 119 -9.83 -0.60 -5.20
C LEU A 119 -9.39 -0.49 -3.73
N ALA A 120 -9.37 -1.61 -3.00
CA ALA A 120 -8.96 -1.63 -1.60
C ALA A 120 -7.53 -1.08 -1.42
N LEU A 121 -6.59 -1.47 -2.29
CA LEU A 121 -5.22 -0.97 -2.23
C LEU A 121 -5.14 0.53 -2.50
N ASP A 122 -5.94 1.07 -3.42
CA ASP A 122 -5.96 2.51 -3.70
C ASP A 122 -6.48 3.32 -2.50
N ARG A 123 -7.52 2.82 -1.83
CA ARG A 123 -8.01 3.43 -0.58
C ARG A 123 -6.92 3.43 0.50
N LEU A 124 -6.16 2.34 0.60
CA LEU A 124 -5.07 2.20 1.55
C LEU A 124 -3.90 3.17 1.22
N ARG A 125 -3.51 3.28 -0.05
CA ARG A 125 -2.54 4.28 -0.54
C ARG A 125 -2.99 5.71 -0.25
N TRP A 126 -4.27 6.01 -0.48
CA TRP A 126 -4.84 7.33 -0.16
C TRP A 126 -4.75 7.64 1.34
N LEU A 127 -5.08 6.68 2.21
CA LEU A 127 -4.92 6.82 3.66
C LEU A 127 -3.45 7.06 4.06
N ALA A 128 -2.51 6.34 3.44
CA ALA A 128 -1.08 6.51 3.67
C ALA A 128 -0.60 7.93 3.32
N ILE A 129 -1.01 8.42 2.14
CA ILE A 129 -0.67 9.77 1.68
C ILE A 129 -1.30 10.82 2.59
N ARG A 130 -2.56 10.64 2.97
CA ARG A 130 -3.26 11.52 3.92
C ARG A 130 -2.56 11.60 5.27
N HIS A 131 -2.14 10.45 5.79
CA HIS A 131 -1.38 10.36 7.04
C HIS A 131 -0.04 11.09 6.92
N ALA A 132 0.74 10.82 5.88
CA ALA A 132 2.05 11.43 5.66
C ALA A 132 2.02 12.95 5.47
N LEU A 133 0.95 13.50 4.89
CA LEU A 133 0.79 14.94 4.67
C LEU A 133 0.33 15.71 5.93
N GLY A 134 0.16 15.01 7.07
CA GLY A 134 -0.14 15.61 8.36
C GLY A 134 -1.61 16.00 8.56
N ASP A 135 -2.54 15.37 7.84
CA ASP A 135 -3.99 15.57 8.01
C ASP A 135 -4.57 14.67 9.14
N VAL A 136 -3.71 14.11 10.00
CA VAL A 136 -4.10 13.24 11.11
C VAL A 136 -3.74 13.90 12.44
N LYS A 137 -4.73 14.00 13.32
CA LYS A 137 -4.60 14.62 14.64
C LYS A 137 -3.85 13.66 15.58
N ALA A 138 -2.94 14.20 16.40
CA ALA A 138 -2.23 13.43 17.41
C ALA A 138 -3.21 12.71 18.36
N LEU A 139 -2.97 11.41 18.58
CA LEU A 139 -3.84 10.55 19.37
C LEU A 139 -3.61 10.76 20.87
N ALA A 140 -4.69 10.75 21.64
CA ALA A 140 -4.62 10.68 23.09
C ALA A 140 -4.04 9.33 23.51
N ARG A 141 -3.11 9.34 24.48
CA ARG A 141 -2.47 8.13 25.01
C ARG A 141 -3.51 7.25 25.72
N PRO A 142 -3.53 5.92 25.51
CA PRO A 142 -4.43 5.03 26.24
C PRO A 142 -4.17 5.08 27.75
N ALA A 143 -5.25 5.02 28.54
CA ALA A 143 -5.25 5.28 29.99
C ALA A 143 -4.67 4.15 30.86
N ALA A 144 -4.43 2.97 30.29
CA ALA A 144 -3.73 1.84 30.93
C ALA A 144 -3.02 1.02 29.86
N ALA A 145 -1.76 0.63 30.11
CA ALA A 145 -0.98 -0.13 29.14
C ALA A 145 -1.33 -1.62 29.29
N GLU A 146 -2.26 -2.10 28.49
CA GLU A 146 -2.33 -3.54 28.16
C GLU A 146 -0.96 -3.93 27.57
N VAL A 147 -0.37 -5.01 28.08
CA VAL A 147 1.01 -5.42 27.74
C VAL A 147 1.03 -6.53 26.69
N GLU A 148 -0.09 -7.25 26.52
CA GLU A 148 -0.23 -8.41 25.64
C GLU A 148 -1.43 -8.23 24.71
N LEU A 149 -1.35 -8.80 23.50
CA LEU A 149 -2.42 -8.72 22.50
C LEU A 149 -3.66 -9.52 22.93
N GLU A 150 -3.46 -10.66 23.57
CA GLU A 150 -4.51 -11.58 24.00
C GLU A 150 -5.42 -10.94 25.07
N GLY A 151 -4.87 -10.02 25.87
CA GLY A 151 -5.59 -9.31 26.94
C GLY A 151 -6.30 -8.03 26.52
N LEU A 152 -6.35 -7.71 25.21
CA LEU A 152 -6.98 -6.49 24.73
C LEU A 152 -8.49 -6.46 25.04
N ALA A 153 -9.00 -5.29 25.44
CA ALA A 153 -10.44 -5.07 25.56
C ALA A 153 -11.20 -5.42 24.26
N THR A 154 -12.39 -6.01 24.39
CA THR A 154 -13.25 -6.45 23.28
C THR A 154 -13.47 -5.35 22.24
N GLY A 155 -13.64 -4.10 22.68
CA GLY A 155 -13.81 -2.95 21.79
C GLY A 155 -12.59 -2.70 20.90
N THR A 156 -11.37 -2.81 21.43
CA THR A 156 -10.12 -2.68 20.67
C THR A 156 -9.95 -3.83 19.70
N ALA A 157 -10.20 -5.07 20.16
CA ALA A 157 -10.17 -6.26 19.32
C ALA A 157 -11.16 -6.18 18.15
N LEU A 158 -12.35 -5.60 18.36
CA LEU A 158 -13.31 -5.33 17.29
C LEU A 158 -12.75 -4.39 16.21
N GLN A 159 -12.03 -3.33 16.59
CA GLN A 159 -11.42 -2.40 15.62
C GLN A 159 -10.24 -3.04 14.87
N ILE A 160 -9.42 -3.84 15.56
CA ILE A 160 -8.42 -4.70 14.90
C ILE A 160 -9.10 -5.61 13.88
N GLY A 161 -10.23 -6.21 14.24
CA GLY A 161 -11.02 -7.06 13.36
C GLY A 161 -11.55 -6.35 12.12
N ARG A 162 -12.03 -5.11 12.25
CA ARG A 162 -12.49 -4.27 11.12
C ARG A 162 -11.36 -3.89 10.18
N LEU A 163 -10.22 -3.45 10.72
CA LEU A 163 -9.05 -3.12 9.92
C LEU A 163 -8.49 -4.37 9.21
N SER A 164 -8.42 -5.49 9.93
CA SER A 164 -8.01 -6.78 9.35
C SER A 164 -9.02 -7.25 8.29
N ALA A 165 -10.33 -7.07 8.49
CA ALA A 165 -11.34 -7.43 7.50
C ALA A 165 -11.12 -6.67 6.19
N PHE A 166 -10.78 -5.38 6.26
CA PHE A 166 -10.40 -4.58 5.10
C PHE A 166 -9.11 -5.09 4.44
N LEU A 167 -8.03 -5.30 5.22
CA LEU A 167 -6.75 -5.79 4.70
C LEU A 167 -6.85 -7.18 4.05
N SER A 168 -7.77 -8.01 4.53
CA SER A 168 -8.01 -9.36 4.01
C SER A 168 -8.51 -9.41 2.56
N ARG A 169 -8.82 -8.26 1.96
CA ARG A 169 -9.15 -8.13 0.53
C ARG A 169 -7.91 -8.03 -0.35
N ILE A 170 -6.75 -7.79 0.26
CA ILE A 170 -5.45 -7.61 -0.39
C ILE A 170 -4.45 -8.67 0.10
N VAL A 171 -4.54 -9.07 1.37
CA VAL A 171 -3.63 -10.00 2.06
C VAL A 171 -4.35 -11.35 2.30
N PRO A 172 -3.72 -12.51 2.01
CA PRO A 172 -2.30 -12.72 1.65
C PRO A 172 -2.01 -12.52 0.16
N SER A 173 -3.06 -12.48 -0.66
CA SER A 173 -3.04 -12.15 -2.08
C SER A 173 -4.36 -11.45 -2.41
N PRO A 174 -4.42 -10.54 -3.40
CA PRO A 174 -5.68 -9.96 -3.81
C PRO A 174 -6.69 -11.06 -4.15
N GLU A 175 -7.91 -10.92 -3.65
CA GLU A 175 -9.00 -11.81 -4.06
C GLU A 175 -9.25 -11.61 -5.56
N ILE A 176 -9.11 -12.69 -6.32
CA ILE A 176 -9.52 -12.73 -7.73
C ILE A 176 -10.93 -13.33 -7.74
N ASP A 177 -11.84 -12.76 -8.54
CA ASP A 177 -13.26 -13.16 -8.63
C ASP A 177 -13.48 -14.67 -8.89
N ILE A 178 -12.46 -15.40 -9.34
CA ILE A 178 -12.48 -16.84 -9.61
C ILE A 178 -12.65 -17.66 -8.31
N ASP A 179 -12.07 -17.22 -7.20
CA ASP A 179 -12.13 -17.96 -5.93
C ASP A 179 -13.55 -17.96 -5.33
N VAL A 180 -14.32 -16.89 -5.59
CA VAL A 180 -15.70 -16.71 -5.10
C VAL A 180 -16.67 -17.72 -5.72
N MET A 181 -16.40 -18.20 -6.95
CA MET A 181 -17.25 -19.16 -7.65
C MET A 181 -17.10 -20.60 -7.12
N SER A 182 -16.03 -20.89 -6.38
CA SER A 182 -15.70 -22.26 -5.92
C SER A 182 -16.35 -22.67 -4.60
N GLY A 183 -16.98 -21.74 -3.87
CA GLY A 183 -17.57 -21.98 -2.55
C GLY A 183 -16.55 -22.28 -1.44
N ALA A 184 -15.24 -22.28 -1.74
CA ALA A 184 -14.18 -22.41 -0.75
C ALA A 184 -13.92 -21.07 -0.05
N ALA A 185 -13.67 -21.09 1.25
CA ALA A 185 -13.21 -19.91 1.99
C ALA A 185 -11.96 -19.33 1.31
N THR A 186 -12.05 -18.07 0.87
CA THR A 186 -10.96 -17.40 0.16
C THR A 186 -9.72 -17.33 1.05
N SER A 187 -8.53 -17.23 0.45
CA SER A 187 -7.28 -17.09 1.20
C SER A 187 -7.30 -15.89 2.16
N GLY A 188 -8.00 -14.81 1.77
CA GLY A 188 -8.24 -13.66 2.65
C GLY A 188 -9.12 -13.98 3.86
N GLU A 189 -10.15 -14.82 3.70
CA GLU A 189 -10.99 -15.23 4.83
C GLU A 189 -10.20 -16.02 5.86
N ARG A 190 -9.38 -16.97 5.38
CA ARG A 190 -8.49 -17.77 6.24
C ARG A 190 -7.51 -16.88 6.99
N TRP A 191 -6.86 -15.95 6.26
CA TRP A 191 -5.94 -15.00 6.86
C TRP A 191 -6.60 -14.15 7.95
N TRP A 192 -7.78 -13.60 7.69
CA TRP A 192 -8.52 -12.82 8.68
C TRP A 192 -8.85 -13.65 9.93
N ARG A 193 -9.28 -14.90 9.73
CA ARG A 193 -9.62 -15.80 10.84
C ARG A 193 -8.39 -16.15 11.70
N ASP A 194 -7.24 -16.39 11.08
CA ASP A 194 -5.97 -16.67 11.77
C ASP A 194 -5.49 -15.46 12.57
N VAL A 195 -5.64 -14.26 12.00
CA VAL A 195 -5.34 -13.00 12.71
C VAL A 195 -6.27 -12.82 13.90
N MET A 196 -7.56 -13.11 13.76
CA MET A 196 -8.58 -12.91 14.80
C MET A 196 -8.69 -14.04 15.83
N GLN A 197 -7.95 -15.14 15.64
CA GLN A 197 -7.95 -16.30 16.55
C GLN A 197 -7.82 -15.98 18.07
N PRO A 198 -7.06 -14.95 18.52
CA PRO A 198 -6.94 -14.65 19.96
C PRO A 198 -8.17 -13.99 20.54
N TRP A 199 -9.06 -13.46 19.69
CA TRP A 199 -10.22 -12.68 20.10
C TRP A 199 -11.53 -13.25 19.53
N PRO A 200 -11.89 -14.49 19.87
CA PRO A 200 -13.11 -15.13 19.35
C PRO A 200 -14.38 -14.34 19.73
N ASP A 201 -14.37 -13.67 20.90
CA ASP A 201 -15.50 -12.93 21.44
C ASP A 201 -15.55 -11.45 21.02
N ALA A 202 -14.65 -11.01 20.12
CA ALA A 202 -14.60 -9.62 19.65
C ALA A 202 -15.86 -9.18 18.88
N GLY A 203 -16.65 -10.14 18.38
CA GLY A 203 -17.82 -9.85 17.55
C GLY A 203 -17.49 -9.20 16.20
N ALA A 204 -16.23 -9.25 15.77
CA ALA A 204 -15.81 -8.72 14.48
C ALA A 204 -16.31 -9.61 13.35
N THR A 205 -16.84 -9.00 12.30
CA THR A 205 -17.21 -9.67 11.05
C THR A 205 -16.25 -9.27 9.93
N ARG A 206 -16.18 -10.10 8.88
CA ARG A 206 -15.40 -9.81 7.67
C ARG A 206 -16.16 -8.91 6.67
N ASP A 207 -17.06 -8.08 7.18
CA ASP A 207 -17.80 -7.13 6.35
C ASP A 207 -16.87 -6.01 5.89
N MET A 208 -17.10 -5.51 4.67
CA MET A 208 -16.32 -4.38 4.16
C MET A 208 -16.68 -3.12 4.97
N PRO A 209 -15.75 -2.52 5.72
CA PRO A 209 -16.03 -1.25 6.37
C PRO A 209 -16.22 -0.16 5.32
N ASP A 210 -17.17 0.74 5.55
CA ASP A 210 -17.20 1.99 4.80
C ASP A 210 -15.96 2.87 5.12
N ALA A 211 -15.79 3.96 4.38
CA ALA A 211 -14.63 4.82 4.54
C ALA A 211 -14.49 5.41 5.96
N ASN A 212 -15.60 5.75 6.62
CA ASN A 212 -15.58 6.33 7.97
C ASN A 212 -15.27 5.27 9.02
N ALA A 213 -15.88 4.09 8.90
CA ALA A 213 -15.62 2.94 9.75
C ALA A 213 -14.15 2.49 9.66
N LEU A 214 -13.56 2.52 8.46
CA LEU A 214 -12.15 2.20 8.26
C LEU A 214 -11.23 3.23 8.94
N VAL A 215 -11.51 4.53 8.78
CA VAL A 215 -10.72 5.59 9.43
C VAL A 215 -10.85 5.53 10.95
N SER A 216 -12.05 5.27 11.47
CA SER A 216 -12.28 5.08 12.91
C SER A 216 -11.52 3.87 13.45
N ALA A 217 -11.62 2.73 12.77
CA ALA A 217 -10.90 1.53 13.16
C ALA A 217 -9.38 1.75 13.15
N LEU A 218 -8.87 2.43 12.12
CA LEU A 218 -7.45 2.77 12.06
C LEU A 218 -7.03 3.67 13.24
N HIS A 219 -7.81 4.71 13.55
CA HIS A 219 -7.54 5.60 14.68
C HIS A 219 -7.46 4.85 16.01
N ASP A 220 -8.39 3.92 16.24
CA ASP A 220 -8.41 3.14 17.48
C ASP A 220 -7.24 2.13 17.55
N VAL A 221 -6.87 1.52 16.42
CA VAL A 221 -5.70 0.63 16.35
C VAL A 221 -4.40 1.43 16.49
N GLN A 222 -4.31 2.65 15.96
CA GLN A 222 -3.18 3.55 16.19
C GLN A 222 -3.09 4.00 17.66
N ALA A 223 -4.19 4.00 18.40
CA ALA A 223 -4.19 4.31 19.83
C ALA A 223 -3.65 3.17 20.70
N LEU A 224 -3.35 1.99 20.13
CA LEU A 224 -2.68 0.90 20.85
C LEU A 224 -1.36 1.37 21.48
N PRO A 225 -0.98 0.80 22.63
CA PRO A 225 0.35 0.96 23.20
C PRO A 225 1.44 0.73 22.14
N TRP A 226 2.44 1.61 22.12
CA TRP A 226 3.47 1.62 21.06
C TRP A 226 4.17 0.26 20.89
N MET A 227 4.31 -0.53 21.95
CA MET A 227 4.91 -1.87 21.91
C MET A 227 4.00 -2.92 21.25
N LEU A 228 2.67 -2.76 21.29
CA LEU A 228 1.72 -3.72 20.72
C LEU A 228 1.53 -3.57 19.22
N ARG A 229 1.75 -2.37 18.68
CA ARG A 229 1.66 -2.09 17.24
C ARG A 229 2.58 -3.00 16.40
N PRO A 230 3.89 -3.13 16.71
CA PRO A 230 4.75 -4.08 15.98
C PRO A 230 4.39 -5.54 16.19
N VAL A 231 3.85 -5.92 17.36
CA VAL A 231 3.37 -7.30 17.59
C VAL A 231 2.17 -7.61 16.70
N LEU A 232 1.24 -6.65 16.56
CA LEU A 232 0.09 -6.80 15.66
C LEU A 232 0.52 -6.90 14.19
N VAL A 233 1.42 -6.01 13.75
CA VAL A 233 1.93 -6.04 12.37
C VAL A 233 2.69 -7.34 12.08
N ARG A 234 3.48 -7.83 13.04
CA ARG A 234 4.13 -9.13 12.92
C ARG A 234 3.11 -10.27 12.78
N ARG A 235 2.04 -10.26 13.59
CA ARG A 235 0.96 -11.25 13.49
C ARG A 235 0.31 -11.25 12.10
N TRP A 236 0.03 -10.07 11.54
CA TRP A 236 -0.48 -9.94 10.17
C TRP A 236 0.45 -10.55 9.12
N VAL A 237 1.75 -10.31 9.26
CA VAL A 237 2.78 -10.84 8.34
C VAL A 237 2.94 -12.34 8.49
N ASP A 238 3.04 -12.86 9.70
CA ASP A 238 3.22 -14.29 9.97
C ASP A 238 2.03 -15.09 9.40
N ALA A 239 0.79 -14.60 9.60
CA ALA A 239 -0.40 -15.19 8.99
C ALA A 239 -0.38 -15.10 7.46
N ALA A 240 0.14 -14.01 6.88
CA ALA A 240 0.21 -13.86 5.43
C ALA A 240 1.22 -14.83 4.81
N VAL A 241 2.39 -14.98 5.43
CA VAL A 241 3.46 -15.90 5.00
C VAL A 241 2.98 -17.35 5.07
N ALA A 242 2.27 -17.73 6.14
CA ALA A 242 1.73 -19.08 6.31
C ALA A 242 0.75 -19.50 5.20
N LEU A 243 0.05 -18.53 4.59
CA LEU A 243 -0.92 -18.75 3.52
C LEU A 243 -0.37 -18.46 2.12
N SER A 244 0.88 -17.99 2.02
CA SER A 244 1.51 -17.63 0.75
C SER A 244 2.26 -18.83 0.14
N PRO A 245 2.13 -19.11 -1.17
CA PRO A 245 2.90 -20.14 -1.84
C PRO A 245 4.41 -19.94 -1.64
N ALA A 246 5.12 -20.99 -1.23
CA ALA A 246 6.56 -20.95 -0.93
C ALA A 246 6.99 -19.85 0.08
N GLY A 247 6.06 -19.34 0.89
CA GLY A 247 6.30 -18.23 1.84
C GLY A 247 6.53 -16.87 1.18
N GLN A 248 6.26 -16.72 -0.13
CA GLN A 248 6.49 -15.48 -0.86
C GLN A 248 5.22 -14.61 -0.87
N ILE A 249 5.30 -13.46 -0.20
CA ILE A 249 4.19 -12.51 -0.12
C ILE A 249 3.96 -11.88 -1.50
N ALA A 250 2.71 -11.92 -1.98
CA ALA A 250 2.35 -11.30 -3.26
C ALA A 250 2.61 -9.78 -3.25
N PRO A 251 3.03 -9.17 -4.37
CA PRO A 251 3.39 -7.75 -4.41
C PRO A 251 2.32 -6.79 -3.83
N PRO A 252 1.02 -6.90 -4.18
CA PRO A 252 0.00 -6.04 -3.59
C PRO A 252 -0.19 -6.25 -2.08
N ALA A 253 0.02 -7.48 -1.59
CA ALA A 253 -0.08 -7.82 -0.17
C ALA A 253 1.12 -7.25 0.62
N ALA A 254 2.33 -7.36 0.07
CA ALA A 254 3.53 -6.75 0.64
C ALA A 254 3.39 -5.22 0.74
N GLU A 255 2.84 -4.59 -0.29
CA GLU A 255 2.56 -3.15 -0.30
C GLU A 255 1.51 -2.78 0.76
N ALA A 256 0.42 -3.53 0.86
CA ALA A 256 -0.60 -3.29 1.88
C ALA A 256 -0.06 -3.43 3.31
N LEU A 257 0.75 -4.47 3.57
CA LEU A 257 1.40 -4.69 4.87
C LEU A 257 2.43 -3.59 5.18
N ARG A 258 3.18 -3.11 4.18
CA ARG A 258 4.10 -1.96 4.36
C ARG A 258 3.35 -0.69 4.72
N ILE A 259 2.25 -0.40 4.02
CA ILE A 259 1.41 0.76 4.31
C ILE A 259 0.79 0.64 5.71
N ALA A 260 0.24 -0.53 6.06
CA ALA A 260 -0.35 -0.77 7.37
C ALA A 260 0.68 -0.59 8.50
N GLY A 261 1.89 -1.14 8.34
CA GLY A 261 2.97 -0.96 9.31
C GLY A 261 3.32 0.51 9.53
N ARG A 262 3.40 1.30 8.46
CA ARG A 262 3.66 2.74 8.53
C ARG A 262 2.53 3.53 9.17
N LEU A 263 1.29 3.23 8.81
CA LEU A 263 0.13 3.86 9.44
C LEU A 263 0.10 3.58 10.96
N LEU A 264 0.68 2.48 11.42
CA LEU A 264 0.76 2.15 12.84
C LEU A 264 2.08 2.60 13.51
N ASP A 265 2.94 3.36 12.84
CA ASP A 265 4.29 3.71 13.32
C ASP A 265 5.10 2.48 13.78
N SER A 266 4.93 1.35 13.08
CA SER A 266 5.63 0.10 13.38
C SER A 266 6.86 -0.07 12.49
N PRO A 267 7.99 -0.59 13.01
CA PRO A 267 9.04 -1.12 12.16
C PRO A 267 8.47 -2.21 11.23
N LEU A 268 9.03 -2.31 10.03
CA LEU A 268 8.61 -3.31 9.04
C LEU A 268 9.21 -4.67 9.38
N PRO A 269 8.41 -5.74 9.46
CA PRO A 269 8.94 -7.09 9.62
C PRO A 269 9.86 -7.48 8.45
N PRO A 270 10.93 -8.28 8.69
CA PRO A 270 11.93 -8.62 7.67
C PRO A 270 11.34 -9.24 6.40
N ALA A 271 10.31 -10.08 6.54
CA ALA A 271 9.64 -10.72 5.41
C ALA A 271 8.99 -9.72 4.44
N VAL A 272 8.47 -8.60 4.96
CA VAL A 272 7.92 -7.51 4.13
C VAL A 272 9.03 -6.59 3.65
N ALA A 273 10.01 -6.27 4.50
CA ALA A 273 11.14 -5.42 4.14
C ALA A 273 11.93 -5.98 2.96
N ALA A 274 12.15 -7.31 2.92
CA ALA A 274 12.84 -8.00 1.83
C ALA A 274 12.14 -7.87 0.46
N CYS A 275 10.87 -7.46 0.43
CA CYS A 275 10.16 -7.22 -0.82
C CYS A 275 10.46 -5.84 -1.46
N PHE A 276 11.13 -4.93 -0.75
CA PHE A 276 11.36 -3.55 -1.21
C PHE A 276 12.85 -3.23 -1.28
N VAL A 277 13.19 -2.29 -2.16
CA VAL A 277 14.52 -1.67 -2.20
C VAL A 277 14.47 -0.42 -1.35
N GLU A 278 15.33 -0.30 -0.35
CA GLU A 278 15.41 0.92 0.44
C GLU A 278 15.95 2.06 -0.42
N VAL A 279 15.17 3.13 -0.50
CA VAL A 279 15.56 4.42 -1.08
C VAL A 279 15.62 5.36 0.11
N ASP A 280 16.77 5.98 0.36
CA ASP A 280 16.94 6.90 1.49
C ASP A 280 15.73 7.84 1.58
N VAL A 281 14.99 7.77 2.68
CA VAL A 281 13.86 8.66 2.95
C VAL A 281 14.44 9.86 3.69
N ALA A 282 14.43 11.02 3.06
CA ALA A 282 14.91 12.28 3.65
C ALA A 282 13.81 12.97 4.45
#